data_AF-A0A0B1T4C2-F1
#
_entry.id   AF-A0A0B1T4C2-F1
#
_cell.length_a   1.000
_cell.length_b   1.000
_cell.length_c   1.000
_cell.angle_alpha   90.00
_cell.angle_beta   90.00
_cell.angle_gamma   90.00
#
_symmetry.space_group_name_H-M   'P 1'
#
loop_
_entity.id
_entity.type
_entity.pdbx_description
1 polymer ?
#
loop_
_entity_poly.entity_id
_entity_poly.type
_entity_poly.pdbx_seq_one_letter_code
_entity_poly.pdbx_strand_id
1 'polypeptide(L)'
;MWIGLSAAVIASLLFGTVFVPIKKVATGDGFASQLFMCIGAFLGSAIVNSFLGFPPVYGFAMIGGAAWCLANAFAIQIMNRLGMALAILVWSTVSCITGWAISRYGLFGLPAAIPASLALNYLGIIVLIIG
;
A
#
# COMPACT_ATOMS: atom_id res chain seq x y z
N MET A 1 4.13 -21.30 1.83
CA MET A 1 2.78 -20.77 1.52
C MET A 1 2.08 -20.25 2.77
N TRP A 2 1.91 -21.07 3.83
CA TRP A 2 1.19 -20.69 5.05
C TRP A 2 1.78 -19.50 5.83
N ILE A 3 3.12 -19.44 5.97
CA ILE A 3 3.82 -18.34 6.69
C ILE A 3 3.60 -16.99 6.00
N GLY A 4 3.62 -16.97 4.66
CA GLY A 4 3.35 -15.77 3.87
C GLY A 4 1.89 -15.34 3.96
N LEU A 5 0.95 -16.30 3.99
CA LEU A 5 -0.48 -16.03 4.16
C LEU A 5 -0.76 -15.42 5.55
N SER A 6 -0.17 -15.99 6.60
CA SER A 6 -0.31 -15.45 7.96
C SER A 6 0.31 -14.06 8.08
N ALA A 7 1.48 -13.83 7.45
CA ALA A 7 2.11 -12.51 7.44
C ALA A 7 1.25 -11.47 6.72
N ALA A 8 0.64 -11.84 5.58
CA ALA A 8 -0.28 -10.96 4.85
C ALA A 8 -1.53 -10.61 5.68
N VAL A 9 -2.14 -11.59 6.37
CA VAL A 9 -3.29 -11.34 7.24
C VAL A 9 -2.93 -10.39 8.38
N ILE A 10 -1.80 -10.61 9.05
CA ILE A 10 -1.32 -9.73 10.12
C ILE A 10 -1.04 -8.33 9.57
N ALA A 11 -0.41 -8.22 8.40
CA ALA A 11 -0.14 -6.93 7.76
C ALA A 11 -1.45 -6.19 7.42
N SER A 12 -2.44 -6.86 6.86
CA SER A 12 -3.75 -6.27 6.56
C SER A 12 -4.45 -5.73 7.81
N LEU A 13 -4.39 -6.45 8.93
CA LEU A 13 -4.95 -5.98 10.20
C LEU A 13 -4.20 -4.74 10.71
N LEU A 14 -2.87 -4.78 10.71
CA LEU A 14 -2.05 -3.66 11.17
C LEU A 14 -2.29 -2.41 10.31
N PHE A 15 -2.17 -2.52 8.99
CA PHE A 15 -2.42 -1.41 8.05
C PHE A 15 -3.86 -0.88 8.11
N GLY A 16 -4.85 -1.76 8.27
CA GLY A 16 -6.25 -1.36 8.42
C GLY A 16 -6.51 -0.53 9.69
N THR A 17 -5.72 -0.74 10.74
CA THR A 17 -5.86 0.01 12.00
C THR A 17 -5.10 1.32 12.06
N VAL A 18 -4.16 1.58 11.13
CA VAL A 18 -3.28 2.77 11.15
C VAL A 18 -4.06 4.08 11.25
N PHE A 19 -5.19 4.18 10.56
CA PHE A 19 -6.01 5.40 10.53
C PHE A 19 -7.18 5.38 11.52
N VAL A 20 -7.32 4.35 12.36
CA VAL A 20 -8.37 4.28 13.40
C VAL A 20 -8.16 5.30 14.53
N PRO A 21 -6.94 5.53 15.05
CA PRO A 21 -6.70 6.52 16.11
C PRO A 21 -7.04 7.96 15.72
N ILE A 22 -6.99 8.28 14.42
CA ILE A 22 -7.36 9.58 13.85
C ILE A 22 -8.82 9.94 14.13
N LYS A 23 -9.70 8.94 14.34
CA LYS A 23 -11.09 9.20 14.76
C LYS A 23 -11.22 9.78 16.16
N LYS A 24 -10.27 9.49 17.06
CA LYS A 24 -10.37 9.83 18.49
C LYS A 24 -9.51 11.04 18.88
N VAL A 25 -8.44 11.30 18.13
CA VAL A 25 -7.52 12.41 18.37
C VAL A 25 -7.59 13.33 17.17
N ALA A 26 -7.78 14.64 17.41
CA ALA A 26 -7.76 15.63 16.34
C ALA A 26 -6.47 15.48 15.54
N THR A 27 -6.57 15.11 14.27
CA THR A 27 -5.44 15.12 13.36
C THR A 27 -4.93 16.55 13.30
N GLY A 28 -3.74 16.76 13.86
CA GLY A 28 -2.96 17.96 13.62
C GLY A 28 -2.51 18.02 12.15
N ASP A 29 -1.38 18.67 11.90
CA ASP A 29 -0.85 18.84 10.55
C ASP A 29 -0.45 17.48 9.92
N GLY A 30 -0.98 17.19 8.72
CA GLY A 30 -0.75 15.92 8.01
C GLY A 30 0.73 15.66 7.69
N PHE A 31 1.51 16.73 7.53
CA PHE A 31 2.95 16.66 7.32
C PHE A 31 3.72 16.19 8.55
N ALA A 32 3.31 16.61 9.76
CA ALA A 32 3.95 16.18 11.00
C ALA A 32 3.72 14.69 11.25
N SER A 33 2.49 14.21 11.06
CA SER A 33 2.20 12.77 11.12
C SER A 33 2.98 11.96 10.10
N GLN A 34 3.15 12.49 8.87
CA GLN A 34 3.94 11.79 7.86
C GLN A 34 5.42 11.71 8.25
N LEU A 35 5.98 12.76 8.87
CA LEU A 35 7.34 12.73 9.37
C LEU A 35 7.53 11.60 10.40
N PHE A 36 6.63 11.47 11.38
CA PHE A 36 6.72 10.39 12.37
C PHE A 36 6.54 9.00 11.76
N MET A 37 5.65 8.85 10.76
CA MET A 37 5.51 7.61 10.01
C MET A 37 6.80 7.27 9.24
N CYS A 38 7.44 8.25 8.60
CA CYS A 38 8.72 8.07 7.92
C CYS A 38 9.84 7.67 8.90
N ILE A 39 9.91 8.26 10.09
CA ILE A 39 10.89 7.89 11.12
C ILE A 39 10.68 6.43 11.55
N GLY A 40 9.44 6.02 11.82
CA GLY A 40 9.12 4.65 12.17
C GLY A 40 9.48 3.66 11.05
N ALA A 41 9.14 3.99 9.80
CA ALA A 41 9.49 3.19 8.64
C ALA A 41 11.00 3.09 8.44
N PHE A 42 11.75 4.17 8.68
CA PHE A 42 13.20 4.19 8.59
C PHE A 42 13.84 3.29 9.65
N LEU A 43 13.40 3.38 10.91
CA LEU A 43 13.90 2.54 12.00
C LEU A 43 13.61 1.04 11.74
N GLY A 44 12.37 0.72 11.34
CA GLY A 44 12.00 -0.65 10.98
C GLY A 44 12.81 -1.18 9.79
N SER A 45 12.97 -0.36 8.76
CA SER A 45 13.78 -0.73 7.58
C SER A 45 15.26 -0.88 7.92
N ALA A 46 15.81 -0.05 8.81
CA ALA A 46 17.21 -0.14 9.24
C ALA A 46 17.50 -1.49 9.91
N ILE A 47 16.60 -1.96 10.79
CA ILE A 47 16.71 -3.27 11.45
C ILE A 47 16.70 -4.39 10.39
N VAL A 48 15.75 -4.36 9.45
CA VAL A 48 15.66 -5.36 8.37
C VAL A 48 16.91 -5.32 7.49
N ASN A 49 17.41 -4.13 7.17
CA ASN A 49 18.60 -3.94 6.35
C ASN A 49 19.88 -4.46 7.03
N SER A 50 19.95 -4.35 8.37
CA SER A 50 21.03 -4.96 9.16
C SER A 50 21.01 -6.48 9.08
N PHE A 51 19.83 -7.12 9.14
CA PHE A 51 19.71 -8.57 8.96
C PHE A 51 20.04 -9.04 7.54
N LEU A 52 19.83 -8.19 6.53
CA LEU A 52 20.10 -8.50 5.12
C LEU A 52 21.52 -8.13 4.66
N GLY A 53 22.38 -7.61 5.55
CA GLY A 53 23.77 -7.31 5.23
C GLY A 53 23.98 -6.11 4.31
N PHE A 54 23.12 -5.09 4.40
CA PHE A 54 23.20 -3.85 3.60
C PHE A 54 23.22 -4.07 2.08
N PRO A 55 22.11 -4.56 1.49
CA PRO A 55 21.96 -4.63 0.04
C PRO A 55 22.15 -3.27 -0.67
N PRO A 56 22.57 -3.28 -1.94
CA PRO A 56 22.76 -2.07 -2.73
C PRO A 56 21.45 -1.31 -2.94
N VAL A 57 21.55 0.02 -2.97
CA VAL A 57 20.39 0.90 -3.13
C VAL A 57 19.93 0.89 -4.59
N TYR A 58 18.68 0.48 -4.82
CA TYR A 58 18.07 0.50 -6.14
C TYR A 58 17.33 1.83 -6.38
N GLY A 59 17.78 2.63 -7.35
CA GLY A 59 17.20 3.94 -7.65
C GLY A 59 15.72 3.91 -8.02
N PHE A 60 15.26 2.88 -8.73
CA PHE A 60 13.84 2.69 -9.04
C PHE A 60 12.98 2.49 -7.78
N ALA A 61 13.52 1.82 -6.76
CA ALA A 61 12.83 1.64 -5.48
C ALA A 61 12.74 2.97 -4.70
N MET A 62 13.74 3.85 -4.83
CA MET A 62 13.73 5.16 -4.18
C MET A 62 12.62 6.07 -4.72
N ILE A 63 12.35 6.03 -6.03
CA ILE A 63 11.25 6.81 -6.64
C ILE A 63 9.90 6.36 -6.08
N GLY A 64 9.71 5.04 -5.93
CA GLY A 64 8.52 4.48 -5.29
C GLY A 64 8.35 4.94 -3.85
N GLY A 65 9.44 4.96 -3.07
CA GLY A 65 9.46 5.49 -1.71
C GLY A 65 9.12 6.97 -1.63
N ALA A 66 9.68 7.79 -2.53
CA ALA A 66 9.37 9.23 -2.60
C ALA A 66 7.90 9.48 -2.94
N ALA A 67 7.35 8.75 -3.91
CA ALA A 67 5.94 8.83 -4.27
C ALA A 67 5.02 8.38 -3.11
N TRP A 68 5.41 7.32 -2.38
CA TRP A 68 4.69 6.86 -1.20
C TRP A 68 4.67 7.91 -0.09
N CYS A 69 5.81 8.56 0.18
CA CYS A 69 5.89 9.63 1.18
C CYS A 69 5.02 10.83 0.81
N LEU A 70 5.06 11.26 -0.46
CA LEU A 70 4.24 12.36 -0.95
C LEU A 70 2.75 12.04 -0.83
N ALA A 71 2.33 10.85 -1.25
CA ALA A 71 0.93 10.43 -1.17
C ALA A 71 0.42 10.39 0.29
N ASN A 72 1.22 9.88 1.23
CA ASN A 72 0.82 9.82 2.63
C ASN A 72 0.81 11.19 3.32
N ALA A 73 1.63 12.16 2.89
CA ALA A 73 1.55 13.53 3.40
C ALA A 73 0.17 14.15 3.15
N PHE A 74 -0.45 13.87 2.00
CA PHE A 74 -1.80 14.33 1.65
C PHE A 74 -2.92 13.40 2.16
N ALA A 75 -2.60 12.19 2.63
CA ALA A 75 -3.60 11.20 3.03
C ALA A 75 -4.57 11.71 4.11
N ILE A 76 -4.05 12.36 5.15
CA ILE A 76 -4.87 12.92 6.24
C ILE A 76 -5.75 14.07 5.76
N GLN A 77 -5.23 14.90 4.85
CA GLN A 77 -5.97 16.02 4.29
C GLN A 77 -7.15 15.51 3.43
N ILE A 78 -6.92 14.45 2.64
CA ILE A 78 -7.96 13.78 1.85
C ILE A 78 -9.01 13.15 2.78
N MET A 79 -8.58 12.40 3.80
CA MET A 79 -9.48 11.74 4.75
C MET A 79 -10.36 12.74 5.53
N ASN A 80 -9.83 13.93 5.85
CA ASN A 80 -10.59 15.00 6.50
C ASN A 80 -11.63 15.65 5.57
N ARG A 81 -11.48 15.55 4.24
CA ARG A 81 -12.41 16.14 3.26
C ARG A 81 -13.43 15.15 2.69
N LEU A 82 -12.99 13.95 2.31
CA LEU A 82 -13.84 12.90 1.72
C LEU A 82 -14.39 11.89 2.74
N GLY A 83 -13.81 11.83 3.94
CA GLY A 83 -14.09 10.79 4.94
C GLY A 83 -13.18 9.57 4.80
N MET A 84 -12.83 8.98 5.95
CA MET A 84 -11.87 7.86 6.03
C MET A 84 -12.30 6.60 5.27
N ALA A 85 -13.59 6.23 5.35
CA ALA A 85 -14.09 5.01 4.71
C ALA A 85 -13.96 5.09 3.18
N LEU A 86 -14.36 6.23 2.60
CA LEU A 86 -14.29 6.44 1.16
C LEU A 86 -12.84 6.50 0.66
N ALA A 87 -11.95 7.19 1.38
CA ALA A 87 -10.54 7.25 1.03
C ALA A 87 -9.87 5.86 1.00
N ILE A 88 -10.12 5.03 2.02
CA ILE A 88 -9.58 3.67 2.11
C ILE A 88 -10.15 2.76 1.02
N LEU A 89 -11.44 2.88 0.70
CA LEU A 89 -12.07 2.13 -0.39
C LEU A 89 -11.40 2.45 -1.73
N VAL A 90 -11.31 3.73 -2.07
CA VAL A 90 -10.68 4.19 -3.33
C VAL A 90 -9.24 3.72 -3.43
N TRP A 91 -8.44 3.83 -2.37
CA TRP A 91 -7.07 3.32 -2.37
C TRP A 91 -7.00 1.82 -2.59
N SER A 92 -7.85 1.05 -1.91
CA SER A 92 -7.88 -0.40 -2.04
C SER A 92 -8.27 -0.83 -3.46
N THR A 93 -9.29 -0.19 -4.05
CA THR A 93 -9.69 -0.44 -5.44
C THR A 93 -8.57 -0.11 -6.42
N VAL A 94 -7.92 1.06 -6.28
CA VAL A 94 -6.79 1.46 -7.15
C VAL A 94 -5.60 0.50 -6.99
N SER A 95 -5.25 0.10 -5.77
CA SER A 95 -4.20 -0.89 -5.52
C SER A 95 -4.51 -2.25 -6.14
N CYS A 96 -5.76 -2.71 -6.08
CA CYS A 96 -6.16 -3.96 -6.71
C CYS A 96 -6.14 -3.89 -8.24
N ILE A 97 -6.64 -2.81 -8.84
CA ILE A 97 -6.63 -2.62 -10.30
C ILE A 97 -5.20 -2.50 -10.82
N THR A 98 -4.35 -1.72 -10.15
CA THR A 98 -2.94 -1.57 -10.54
C THR A 98 -2.16 -2.88 -10.36
N GLY A 99 -2.36 -3.60 -9.25
CA GLY A 99 -1.77 -4.92 -9.04
C GLY A 99 -2.20 -5.95 -10.10
N TRP A 100 -3.48 -5.93 -10.47
CA TRP A 100 -3.99 -6.73 -11.59
C TRP A 100 -3.34 -6.36 -12.92
N ALA A 101 -3.30 -5.06 -13.27
CA ALA A 101 -2.76 -4.59 -14.54
C ALA A 101 -1.25 -4.92 -14.66
N ILE A 102 -0.49 -4.70 -13.60
CA ILE A 102 0.94 -5.03 -13.55
C ILE A 102 1.16 -6.54 -13.75
N SER A 103 0.38 -7.38 -13.06
CA SER A 103 0.48 -8.85 -13.15
C SER A 103 0.04 -9.39 -14.52
N ARG A 104 -0.98 -8.77 -15.14
CA ARG A 104 -1.53 -9.18 -16.43
C ARG A 104 -0.60 -8.86 -17.60
N TYR A 105 0.00 -7.68 -17.57
CA TYR A 105 0.87 -7.19 -18.65
C TYR A 105 2.37 -7.41 -18.38
N GLY A 106 2.73 -7.96 -17.22
CA GLY A 106 4.14 -8.19 -16.86
C GLY A 106 4.93 -6.89 -16.73
N LEU A 107 4.28 -5.81 -16.29
CA LEU A 107 4.91 -4.51 -16.17
C LEU A 107 6.01 -4.54 -15.09
N PHE A 108 7.09 -3.79 -15.28
CA PHE A 108 8.24 -3.72 -14.36
C PHE A 108 9.09 -5.02 -14.25
N GLY A 109 9.10 -5.86 -15.30
CA GLY A 109 9.97 -7.04 -15.37
C GLY A 109 9.39 -8.29 -14.69
N LEU A 110 8.10 -8.29 -14.38
CA LEU A 110 7.39 -9.44 -13.84
C LEU A 110 7.00 -10.42 -14.97
N PRO A 111 7.07 -11.75 -14.73
CA PRO A 111 6.57 -12.72 -15.68
C PRO A 111 5.05 -12.52 -15.85
N ALA A 112 4.60 -12.31 -17.09
CA ALA A 112 3.19 -12.09 -17.37
C ALA A 112 2.37 -13.30 -16.93
N ALA A 113 1.48 -13.12 -15.95
CA ALA A 113 0.57 -14.15 -15.51
C ALA A 113 -0.59 -14.25 -16.51
N ILE A 114 -0.50 -15.22 -17.44
CA ILE A 114 -1.58 -15.52 -18.37
C ILE A 114 -2.70 -16.19 -17.56
N PRO A 115 -3.90 -15.58 -17.45
CA PRO A 115 -4.97 -16.16 -16.67
C PRO A 115 -5.49 -17.44 -17.32
N ALA A 116 -5.76 -18.46 -16.50
CA ALA A 116 -6.32 -19.74 -16.95
C ALA A 116 -7.72 -19.60 -17.59
N SER A 117 -8.49 -18.57 -17.22
CA SER A 117 -9.69 -18.15 -17.94
C SER A 117 -9.83 -16.63 -17.97
N LEU A 118 -10.06 -16.06 -19.16
CA LEU A 118 -10.28 -14.62 -19.31
C LEU A 118 -11.62 -14.18 -18.69
N ALA A 119 -12.66 -15.00 -18.81
CA ALA A 119 -14.01 -14.66 -18.32
C ALA A 119 -14.04 -14.46 -16.80
N LEU A 120 -13.42 -15.35 -16.03
CA LEU A 120 -13.39 -15.26 -14.56
C LEU A 120 -12.54 -14.06 -14.10
N ASN A 121 -11.49 -13.73 -14.85
CA ASN A 121 -10.60 -12.61 -14.56
C ASN A 121 -11.34 -11.27 -14.72
N TYR A 122 -12.04 -11.06 -15.84
CA TYR A 122 -12.83 -9.84 -16.06
C TYR A 122 -14.05 -9.74 -15.13
N LEU A 123 -14.72 -10.86 -14.82
CA LEU A 123 -15.80 -10.87 -13.82
C LEU A 123 -15.30 -10.44 -12.44
N GLY A 124 -14.13 -10.92 -12.01
CA GLY A 124 -13.52 -10.51 -10.74
C GLY A 124 -13.23 -9.00 -10.67
N ILE A 125 -12.79 -8.40 -11.78
CA ILE A 125 -12.54 -6.95 -11.85
C ILE A 125 -13.85 -6.17 -11.78
N ILE A 126 -14.89 -6.62 -12.49
CA ILE A 126 -16.21 -5.96 -12.47
C ILE A 126 -16.78 -5.96 -11.05
N VAL A 127 -16.73 -7.10 -10.37
CA VAL A 127 -17.18 -7.21 -8.97
C VAL A 127 -16.36 -6.29 -8.06
N LEU A 128 -15.04 -6.18 -8.29
CA LEU A 128 -14.15 -5.32 -7.52
C LEU A 128 -14.38 -3.81 -7.76
N ILE A 129 -14.84 -3.42 -8.94
CA ILE A 129 -15.18 -2.01 -9.23
C ILE A 129 -16.54 -1.64 -8.61
N ILE A 130 -17.45 -2.60 -8.50
CA ILE A 130 -18.80 -2.39 -7.95
C ILE A 130 -18.80 -2.38 -6.42
N GLY A 131 -17.98 -3.22 -5.78
CA GLY A 131 -17.89 -3.37 -4.32
C GLY A 131 -17.04 -2.31 -3.64
#